data_AF-A0A2A5A2T9-F1
#
_entry.id   AF-A0A2A5A2T9-F1
#
_cell.length_a   1.000
_cell.length_b   1.000
_cell.length_c   1.000
_cell.angle_alpha   90.00
_cell.angle_beta   90.00
_cell.angle_gamma   90.00
#
_symmetry.space_group_name_H-M   'P 1'
#
loop_
_entity.id
_entity.type
_entity.pdbx_description
1 polymer ?
#
loop_
_entity_poly.entity_id
_entity_poly.type
_entity_poly.pdbx_seq_one_letter_code
_entity_poly.pdbx_strand_id
1 'polypeptide(L)'
;MKLFPSLTQGILAGVLAAGCAFQAQAMGEDTLSAARGMQLAIVKGSDIEKVLGHSSDDYSVMVFNGSELAPIPFQFDDLNDKGFPYVPGGSLVIDGQEGIIEAQDELVFMIRDSGSKANAEALAAISGKAVLELELKDDHMQRFAYLIKGNSDRSDVHYTHYNQETGFIKTDHFTLQTDPGNIFVWSDLLYEGYEANKSIWDTMKIRIRARLGFLKTTLSNRFIPSEVIAVKNGAVRSIISVDATIALFGVELASAGANVTVTSQTLQFPVHITVPKAANVLSDLDIDISLDFHEMDGVHIRSGAGSKEYLIAGEEGLKKGAQPKDLALSPEDSWLTGTTRQGWDIVAFFVGSDNFTPDLDVLYLDHGRDSEEDGPERYEGSFPQVGYVVNELPIGKAIVIGIDLFFDDGFWADGNLERSVEELKNPVPVYAHSL
;
A
#
# COMPACT_ATOMS: atom_id res chain seq x y z
N MET A 1 77.82 -20.02 -22.99
CA MET A 1 77.81 -20.32 -21.54
C MET A 1 78.64 -19.24 -20.85
N LYS A 2 78.06 -18.57 -19.86
CA LYS A 2 78.53 -17.37 -19.12
C LYS A 2 78.43 -15.99 -19.82
N LEU A 3 77.65 -15.11 -19.16
CA LEU A 3 77.85 -13.68 -18.83
C LEU A 3 77.84 -12.58 -19.93
N PHE A 4 76.86 -11.66 -19.77
CA PHE A 4 76.73 -10.21 -20.06
C PHE A 4 77.94 -9.45 -20.68
N PRO A 5 77.72 -8.41 -21.53
CA PRO A 5 77.49 -7.05 -20.99
C PRO A 5 76.60 -6.07 -21.83
N SER A 6 76.43 -4.92 -21.18
CA SER A 6 75.70 -3.67 -21.36
C SER A 6 76.12 -2.70 -22.48
N LEU A 7 75.42 -1.54 -22.51
CA LEU A 7 75.63 -0.23 -23.17
C LEU A 7 74.97 -0.09 -24.56
N THR A 8 74.29 1.00 -24.96
CA THR A 8 74.08 2.36 -24.39
C THR A 8 72.98 3.10 -25.17
N GLN A 9 72.25 3.96 -24.45
CA GLN A 9 71.70 5.29 -24.82
C GLN A 9 70.83 5.48 -26.07
N GLY A 10 69.64 6.05 -25.84
CA GLY A 10 68.79 6.61 -26.88
C GLY A 10 67.54 7.34 -26.37
N ILE A 11 67.75 8.49 -25.72
CA ILE A 11 66.88 9.69 -25.76
C ILE A 11 65.55 9.71 -24.99
N LEU A 12 65.54 10.71 -24.12
CA LEU A 12 64.52 11.35 -23.31
C LEU A 12 63.37 11.93 -24.16
N ALA A 13 62.12 11.60 -23.82
CA ALA A 13 60.98 12.48 -24.05
C ALA A 13 59.97 12.28 -22.91
N GLY A 14 60.05 13.18 -21.94
CA GLY A 14 59.09 13.27 -20.84
C GLY A 14 57.79 13.88 -21.32
N VAL A 15 56.68 13.23 -20.98
CA VAL A 15 55.38 13.85 -20.86
C VAL A 15 54.99 13.71 -19.39
N LEU A 16 55.20 14.79 -18.64
CA LEU A 16 54.58 15.00 -17.34
C LEU A 16 53.10 15.32 -17.59
N ALA A 17 52.27 14.29 -17.64
CA ALA A 17 50.83 14.47 -17.48
C ALA A 17 50.58 14.65 -15.98
N ALA A 18 50.38 15.90 -15.56
CA ALA A 18 49.81 16.23 -14.27
C ALA A 18 48.38 15.68 -14.24
N GLY A 19 48.22 14.47 -13.72
CA GLY A 19 46.93 13.92 -13.37
C GLY A 19 46.37 14.69 -12.18
N CYS A 20 45.59 15.73 -12.46
CA CYS A 20 44.58 16.17 -11.50
C CYS A 20 43.58 15.03 -11.38
N ALA A 21 43.81 14.16 -10.38
CA ALA A 21 42.79 13.24 -9.91
C ALA A 21 41.63 14.09 -9.37
N PHE A 22 40.64 14.33 -10.21
CA PHE A 22 39.29 14.56 -9.71
C PHE A 22 38.88 13.27 -9.03
N GLN A 23 39.03 13.22 -7.71
CA GLN A 23 38.20 12.36 -6.89
C GLN A 23 36.78 12.88 -7.08
N ALA A 24 36.07 12.31 -8.04
CA ALA A 24 34.63 12.25 -7.96
C ALA A 24 34.35 11.47 -6.67
N GLN A 25 34.03 12.19 -5.59
CA GLN A 25 33.23 11.61 -4.53
C GLN A 25 31.93 11.22 -5.22
N ALA A 26 31.80 9.94 -5.54
CA ALA A 26 30.49 9.34 -5.69
C ALA A 26 29.80 9.59 -4.35
N MET A 27 28.94 10.61 -4.29
CA MET A 27 27.82 10.58 -3.37
C MET A 27 27.14 9.25 -3.67
N GLY A 28 27.12 8.33 -2.71
CA GLY A 28 26.40 7.07 -2.88
C GLY A 28 25.00 7.42 -3.38
N GLU A 29 24.57 6.77 -4.47
CA GLU A 29 23.23 6.97 -4.99
C GLU A 29 22.26 6.71 -3.83
N ASP A 30 21.52 7.76 -3.46
CA ASP A 30 20.40 7.77 -2.53
C ASP A 30 19.26 6.91 -3.13
N THR A 31 19.51 5.60 -3.19
CA THR A 31 18.62 4.60 -3.74
C THR A 31 17.63 4.24 -2.65
N LEU A 32 16.36 4.54 -2.92
CA LEU A 32 15.27 4.16 -2.04
C LEU A 32 15.20 2.64 -1.98
N SER A 33 14.91 2.10 -0.79
CA SER A 33 14.47 0.71 -0.67
C SER A 33 13.14 0.50 -1.42
N ALA A 34 12.80 -0.75 -1.71
CA ALA A 34 11.47 -1.14 -2.20
C ALA A 34 10.33 -0.50 -1.38
N ALA A 35 10.38 -0.65 -0.06
CA ALA A 35 9.40 -0.11 0.86
C ALA A 35 9.30 1.43 0.80
N ARG A 36 10.44 2.15 0.72
CA ARG A 36 10.42 3.62 0.60
C ARG A 36 9.98 4.09 -0.78
N GLY A 37 10.32 3.36 -1.85
CA GLY A 37 9.99 3.73 -3.22
C GLY A 37 8.48 3.79 -3.50
N MET A 38 7.70 2.90 -2.87
CA MET A 38 6.25 2.84 -3.05
C MET A 38 5.45 3.77 -2.14
N GLN A 39 6.08 4.34 -1.11
CA GLN A 39 5.38 5.12 -0.11
C GLN A 39 4.89 6.46 -0.66
N LEU A 40 3.77 6.92 -0.11
CA LEU A 40 3.29 8.27 -0.29
C LEU A 40 3.99 9.20 0.71
N ALA A 41 4.40 10.36 0.23
CA ALA A 41 4.63 11.53 1.06
C ALA A 41 3.27 12.17 1.31
N ILE A 42 2.87 12.29 2.58
CA ILE A 42 1.61 12.92 2.98
C ILE A 42 1.94 14.14 3.83
N VAL A 43 1.49 15.31 3.40
CA VAL A 43 1.65 16.58 4.12
C VAL A 43 0.28 17.07 4.55
N LYS A 44 0.07 17.24 5.86
CA LYS A 44 -1.19 17.77 6.37
C LYS A 44 -1.29 19.26 6.08
N GLY A 45 -2.50 19.74 5.81
CA GLY A 45 -2.79 21.17 5.63
C GLY A 45 -2.30 22.04 6.80
N SER A 46 -2.40 21.52 8.02
CA SER A 46 -1.88 22.15 9.24
C SER A 46 -0.37 22.40 9.21
N ASP A 47 0.39 21.62 8.44
CA ASP A 47 1.84 21.77 8.32
C ASP A 47 2.23 22.80 7.23
N ILE A 48 1.25 23.26 6.44
CA ILE A 48 1.43 24.17 5.30
C ILE A 48 0.58 25.44 5.41
N GLU A 49 0.53 26.04 6.60
CA GLU A 49 -0.35 27.17 6.95
C GLU A 49 -0.40 28.33 5.93
N LYS A 50 0.69 28.59 5.20
CA LYS A 50 0.78 29.66 4.18
C LYS A 50 -0.15 29.47 2.98
N VAL A 51 -0.68 28.27 2.75
CA VAL A 51 -1.55 27.98 1.61
C VAL A 51 -3.01 27.76 2.00
N LEU A 52 -3.33 27.78 3.30
CA LEU A 52 -4.70 27.60 3.79
C LEU A 52 -5.66 28.66 3.23
N GLY A 53 -6.88 28.23 2.91
CA GLY A 53 -7.94 29.08 2.36
C GLY A 53 -7.75 29.45 0.88
N HIS A 54 -6.71 28.93 0.22
CA HIS A 54 -6.53 29.05 -1.22
C HIS A 54 -7.06 27.81 -1.95
N SER A 55 -7.38 27.97 -3.24
CA SER A 55 -7.75 26.83 -4.07
C SER A 55 -6.55 25.93 -4.32
N SER A 56 -6.75 24.62 -4.27
CA SER A 56 -5.72 23.63 -4.62
C SER A 56 -5.24 23.74 -6.07
N ASP A 57 -6.11 24.19 -6.98
CA ASP A 57 -5.81 24.36 -8.41
C ASP A 57 -4.73 25.43 -8.68
N ASP A 58 -4.53 26.37 -7.74
CA ASP A 58 -3.52 27.43 -7.85
C ASP A 58 -2.08 26.93 -7.69
N TYR A 59 -1.90 25.66 -7.31
CA TYR A 59 -0.61 25.10 -6.92
C TYR A 59 -0.16 23.95 -7.83
N SER A 60 1.16 23.79 -7.95
CA SER A 60 1.80 22.60 -8.51
C SER A 60 2.90 22.10 -7.57
N VAL A 61 3.22 20.82 -7.67
CA VAL A 61 4.40 20.24 -6.99
C VAL A 61 5.47 19.95 -8.02
N MET A 62 6.68 20.42 -7.74
CA MET A 62 7.84 20.26 -8.62
C MET A 62 9.03 19.65 -7.88
N VAL A 63 9.87 18.95 -8.62
CA VAL A 63 11.11 18.34 -8.13
C VAL A 63 12.31 18.83 -8.93
N PHE A 64 13.44 19.04 -8.26
CA PHE A 64 14.70 19.36 -8.94
C PHE A 64 15.44 18.08 -9.34
N ASN A 65 15.55 17.85 -10.64
CA ASN A 65 16.16 16.65 -11.23
C ASN A 65 17.69 16.75 -11.43
N GLY A 66 18.32 17.80 -10.87
CA GLY A 66 19.73 18.12 -11.06
C GLY A 66 20.00 19.18 -12.12
N SER A 67 19.01 19.52 -12.96
CA SER A 67 19.13 20.58 -13.98
C SER A 67 18.03 21.62 -13.91
N GLU A 68 16.78 21.18 -13.73
CA GLU A 68 15.60 22.06 -13.68
C GLU A 68 14.55 21.51 -12.71
N LEU A 69 13.56 22.36 -12.41
CA LEU A 69 12.36 21.96 -11.69
C LEU A 69 11.33 21.42 -12.69
N ALA A 70 10.89 20.18 -12.48
CA ALA A 70 9.90 19.52 -13.32
C ALA A 70 8.65 19.15 -12.48
N PRO A 71 7.43 19.21 -13.06
CA PRO A 71 6.23 18.82 -12.34
C PRO A 71 6.21 17.32 -12.08
N ILE A 72 5.71 16.92 -10.92
CA ILE A 72 5.49 15.50 -10.55
C ILE A 72 3.99 15.22 -10.36
N PRO A 73 3.54 13.96 -10.39
CA PRO A 73 2.20 13.61 -9.95
C PRO A 73 1.98 14.01 -8.49
N PHE A 74 0.89 14.72 -8.25
CA PHE A 74 0.44 15.08 -6.91
C PHE A 74 -1.09 15.14 -6.89
N GLN A 75 -1.67 15.14 -5.71
CA GLN A 75 -3.08 15.48 -5.52
C GLN A 75 -3.29 16.13 -4.15
N PHE A 76 -4.30 16.99 -4.08
CA PHE A 76 -4.88 17.43 -2.82
C PHE A 76 -6.12 16.57 -2.53
N ASP A 77 -6.17 16.03 -1.33
CA ASP A 77 -7.30 15.28 -0.82
C ASP A 77 -7.96 16.02 0.33
N ASP A 78 -9.15 16.57 0.05
CA ASP A 78 -10.07 17.02 1.07
C ASP A 78 -10.44 15.84 1.96
N LEU A 79 -10.63 16.05 3.27
CA LEU A 79 -11.07 14.99 4.17
C LEU A 79 -12.58 15.05 4.48
N ASN A 80 -13.14 13.91 4.88
CA ASN A 80 -14.51 13.81 5.38
C ASN A 80 -14.57 13.84 6.91
N ASP A 81 -15.78 13.89 7.46
CA ASP A 81 -16.08 13.94 8.90
C ASP A 81 -15.65 12.68 9.70
N LYS A 82 -15.03 11.70 9.04
CA LYS A 82 -14.42 10.49 9.63
C LYS A 82 -12.89 10.48 9.49
N GLY A 83 -12.30 11.48 8.83
CA GLY A 83 -10.85 11.60 8.65
C GLY A 83 -10.30 10.83 7.45
N PHE A 84 -11.14 10.40 6.51
CA PHE A 84 -10.70 9.74 5.27
C PHE A 84 -10.76 10.72 4.11
N PRO A 85 -10.00 10.46 3.02
CA PRO A 85 -10.15 11.21 1.79
C PRO A 85 -11.62 11.25 1.35
N TYR A 86 -12.14 12.46 1.15
CA TYR A 86 -13.48 12.72 0.67
C TYR A 86 -13.58 12.33 -0.80
N VAL A 87 -14.70 11.66 -1.13
CA VAL A 87 -15.04 11.25 -2.49
C VAL A 87 -16.36 11.91 -2.86
N PRO A 88 -16.38 12.85 -3.81
CA PRO A 88 -17.61 13.50 -4.25
C PRO A 88 -18.66 12.48 -4.70
N GLY A 89 -19.88 12.60 -4.16
CA GLY A 89 -20.98 11.67 -4.41
C GLY A 89 -21.02 10.45 -3.48
N GLY A 90 -20.03 10.27 -2.59
CA GLY A 90 -20.04 9.24 -1.55
C GLY A 90 -21.02 9.53 -0.42
N SER A 91 -21.14 8.59 0.51
CA SER A 91 -22.07 8.65 1.65
C SER A 91 -21.55 9.51 2.82
N LEU A 92 -20.23 9.71 2.88
CA LEU A 92 -19.57 10.49 3.93
C LEU A 92 -19.55 11.99 3.59
N VAL A 93 -19.77 12.81 4.61
CA VAL A 93 -19.85 14.27 4.47
C VAL A 93 -18.45 14.86 4.50
N ILE A 94 -18.13 15.73 3.56
CA ILE A 94 -16.89 16.51 3.58
C ILE A 94 -16.75 17.30 4.89
N ASP A 95 -15.55 17.30 5.47
CA ASP A 95 -15.17 18.20 6.56
C ASP A 95 -14.49 19.41 5.92
N GLY A 96 -15.24 20.49 5.69
CA GLY A 96 -14.74 21.68 5.01
C GLY A 96 -15.38 21.96 3.65
N GLN A 97 -14.60 22.53 2.73
CA GLN A 97 -15.03 22.95 1.40
C GLN A 97 -14.15 22.31 0.32
N GLU A 98 -14.80 21.65 -0.63
CA GLU A 98 -14.13 20.95 -1.73
C GLU A 98 -13.20 21.88 -2.52
N GLY A 99 -11.95 21.44 -2.70
CA GLY A 99 -10.94 22.15 -3.49
C GLY A 99 -10.35 23.41 -2.84
N ILE A 100 -10.68 23.68 -1.58
CA ILE A 100 -10.06 24.74 -0.78
C ILE A 100 -9.15 24.08 0.25
N ILE A 101 -7.88 24.44 0.27
CA ILE A 101 -6.91 23.82 1.18
C ILE A 101 -7.23 24.24 2.62
N GLU A 102 -7.58 23.28 3.46
CA GLU A 102 -7.87 23.43 4.88
C GLU A 102 -6.92 22.58 5.74
N ALA A 103 -6.97 22.75 7.06
CA ALA A 103 -5.94 22.23 7.97
C ALA A 103 -5.90 20.69 8.03
N GLN A 104 -7.05 20.06 7.83
CA GLN A 104 -7.24 18.61 7.88
C GLN A 104 -6.81 17.92 6.57
N ASP A 105 -6.81 18.65 5.46
CA ASP A 105 -6.57 18.09 4.13
C ASP A 105 -5.14 17.57 3.94
N GLU A 106 -4.96 16.79 2.87
CA GLU A 106 -3.69 16.15 2.57
C GLU A 106 -3.17 16.58 1.20
N LEU A 107 -1.92 17.07 1.14
CA LEU A 107 -1.14 17.05 -0.08
C LEU A 107 -0.39 15.72 -0.15
N VAL A 108 -0.58 14.97 -1.24
CA VAL A 108 0.08 13.67 -1.43
C VAL A 108 0.80 13.56 -2.77
N PHE A 109 1.96 12.88 -2.75
CA PHE A 109 2.78 12.52 -3.92
C PHE A 109 3.66 11.29 -3.59
N MET A 110 4.25 10.63 -4.58
CA MET A 110 5.11 9.47 -4.33
C MET A 110 6.49 9.90 -3.84
N ILE A 111 7.06 9.20 -2.85
CA ILE A 111 8.43 9.49 -2.36
C ILE A 111 9.46 9.30 -3.47
N ARG A 112 9.29 8.29 -4.33
CA ARG A 112 10.20 8.05 -5.47
C ARG A 112 10.28 9.21 -6.48
N ASP A 113 9.28 10.10 -6.49
CA ASP A 113 9.25 11.27 -7.37
C ASP A 113 9.97 12.49 -6.77
N SER A 114 10.40 12.40 -5.50
CA SER A 114 11.21 13.43 -4.87
C SER A 114 12.68 13.35 -5.29
N GLY A 115 13.40 14.46 -5.16
CA GLY A 115 14.73 14.61 -5.75
C GLY A 115 15.68 15.43 -4.89
N SER A 116 16.76 15.88 -5.52
CA SER A 116 17.78 16.68 -4.84
C SER A 116 17.28 18.07 -4.46
N LYS A 117 17.95 18.72 -3.51
CA LYS A 117 17.65 20.10 -3.13
C LYS A 117 17.92 21.05 -4.32
N ALA A 118 16.95 21.88 -4.66
CA ALA A 118 17.08 22.92 -5.69
C ALA A 118 18.07 24.00 -5.26
N ASN A 119 18.80 24.56 -6.25
CA ASN A 119 19.58 25.77 -6.06
C ASN A 119 18.72 27.03 -6.29
N ALA A 120 19.25 28.19 -5.89
CA ALA A 120 18.53 29.46 -6.00
C ALA A 120 18.26 29.85 -7.46
N GLU A 121 19.16 29.51 -8.39
CA GLU A 121 18.95 29.76 -9.82
C GLU A 121 17.75 28.99 -10.38
N ALA A 122 17.62 27.71 -10.03
CA ALA A 122 16.50 26.87 -10.45
C ALA A 122 15.17 27.38 -9.92
N LEU A 123 15.11 27.75 -8.63
CA LEU A 123 13.91 28.33 -8.01
C LEU A 123 13.53 29.69 -8.59
N ALA A 124 14.50 30.46 -9.10
CA ALA A 124 14.25 31.75 -9.75
C ALA A 124 13.81 31.61 -11.22
N ALA A 125 14.08 30.47 -11.86
CA ALA A 125 13.80 30.24 -13.28
C ALA A 125 12.38 29.73 -13.56
N ILE A 126 11.67 29.21 -12.57
CA ILE A 126 10.31 28.67 -12.74
C ILE A 126 9.27 29.76 -13.00
N SER A 127 8.21 29.39 -13.72
CA SER A 127 6.97 30.18 -13.72
C SER A 127 6.25 30.03 -12.39
N GLY A 128 5.75 31.14 -11.83
CA GLY A 128 5.08 31.16 -10.53
C GLY A 128 6.03 31.52 -9.38
N LYS A 129 5.66 31.12 -8.17
CA LYS A 129 6.44 31.37 -6.94
C LYS A 129 6.52 30.11 -6.10
N ALA A 130 7.73 29.61 -5.83
CA ALA A 130 7.95 28.60 -4.80
C ALA A 130 7.54 29.18 -3.43
N VAL A 131 6.56 28.54 -2.78
CA VAL A 131 6.03 28.98 -1.47
C VAL A 131 6.50 28.10 -0.33
N LEU A 132 6.77 26.82 -0.61
CA LEU A 132 7.26 25.84 0.34
C LEU A 132 8.33 24.93 -0.28
N GLU A 133 9.34 24.61 0.52
CA GLU A 133 10.25 23.47 0.32
C GLU A 133 9.75 22.33 1.22
N LEU A 134 9.47 21.17 0.63
CA LEU A 134 9.03 19.97 1.33
C LEU A 134 10.25 19.05 1.45
N GLU A 135 10.78 18.91 2.66
CA GLU A 135 11.92 18.04 2.96
C GLU A 135 11.41 16.69 3.48
N LEU A 136 11.70 15.62 2.75
CA LEU A 136 11.42 14.24 3.14
C LEU A 136 12.70 13.67 3.73
N LYS A 137 12.68 13.27 5.00
CA LYS A 137 13.91 12.86 5.68
C LYS A 137 13.69 11.80 6.74
N ASP A 138 14.53 10.76 6.69
CA ASP A 138 14.75 9.81 7.76
C ASP A 138 16.26 9.53 7.93
N ASP A 139 16.61 8.45 8.64
CA ASP A 139 18.01 8.05 8.89
C ASP A 139 18.74 7.55 7.63
N HIS A 140 18.01 7.30 6.53
CA HIS A 140 18.52 6.64 5.33
C HIS A 140 18.35 7.45 4.05
N MET A 141 17.45 8.44 4.03
CA MET A 141 17.20 9.28 2.86
C MET A 141 16.98 10.75 3.23
N GLN A 142 17.34 11.65 2.30
CA GLN A 142 16.99 13.07 2.37
C GLN A 142 16.67 13.60 0.98
N ARG A 143 15.40 13.94 0.75
CA ARG A 143 14.89 14.32 -0.57
C ARG A 143 13.96 15.53 -0.46
N PHE A 144 13.72 16.18 -1.59
CA PHE A 144 13.04 17.46 -1.64
C PHE A 144 11.98 17.48 -2.74
N ALA A 145 10.89 18.19 -2.47
CA ALA A 145 9.89 18.65 -3.42
C ALA A 145 9.53 20.11 -3.12
N TYR A 146 8.89 20.79 -4.06
CA TYR A 146 8.61 22.22 -3.99
C TYR A 146 7.17 22.51 -4.35
N LEU A 147 6.44 23.21 -3.48
CA LEU A 147 5.09 23.67 -3.77
C LEU A 147 5.17 25.06 -4.43
N ILE A 148 4.64 25.16 -5.66
CA ILE A 148 4.73 26.35 -6.50
C ILE A 148 3.34 26.95 -6.68
N LYS A 149 3.16 28.21 -6.32
CA LYS A 149 1.92 28.96 -6.56
C LYS A 149 1.93 29.64 -7.93
N GLY A 150 0.80 29.61 -8.63
CA GLY A 150 0.61 30.27 -9.92
C GLY A 150 1.38 29.59 -11.06
N ASN A 151 1.63 28.29 -10.92
CA ASN A 151 2.24 27.46 -11.95
C ASN A 151 1.20 26.44 -12.44
N SER A 152 0.96 26.44 -13.75
CA SER A 152 -0.02 25.56 -14.41
C SER A 152 0.58 24.27 -14.93
N ASP A 153 1.88 24.05 -14.78
CA ASP A 153 2.53 22.84 -15.29
C ASP A 153 2.06 21.64 -14.46
N ARG A 154 1.83 20.52 -15.14
CA ARG A 154 1.34 19.26 -14.55
C ARG A 154 2.11 18.10 -15.17
N SER A 155 2.29 17.04 -14.39
CA SER A 155 2.76 15.77 -14.92
C SER A 155 1.61 15.05 -15.63
N ASP A 156 1.90 14.40 -16.75
CA ASP A 156 0.95 13.55 -17.47
C ASP A 156 0.89 12.11 -16.88
N VAL A 157 1.66 11.83 -15.83
CA VAL A 157 1.72 10.52 -15.19
C VAL A 157 0.56 10.34 -14.20
N HIS A 158 -0.14 9.22 -14.32
CA HIS A 158 -1.16 8.75 -13.38
C HIS A 158 -0.81 7.33 -12.96
N TYR A 159 -0.65 7.10 -11.65
CA TYR A 159 -0.23 5.80 -11.13
C TYR A 159 -1.35 4.77 -11.04
N THR A 160 -2.60 5.21 -11.01
CA THR A 160 -3.72 4.32 -10.78
C THR A 160 -5.00 4.87 -11.37
N HIS A 161 -5.90 3.97 -11.69
CA HIS A 161 -7.25 4.26 -12.13
C HIS A 161 -8.17 3.11 -11.79
N TYR A 162 -9.34 3.43 -11.25
CA TYR A 162 -10.45 2.51 -11.10
C TYR A 162 -11.57 2.83 -12.09
N ASN A 163 -11.96 1.83 -12.87
CA ASN A 163 -13.13 1.87 -13.74
C ASN A 163 -14.33 1.28 -13.00
N GLN A 164 -15.27 2.14 -12.59
CA GLN A 164 -16.47 1.76 -11.85
C GLN A 164 -17.43 0.88 -12.67
N GLU A 165 -17.52 1.09 -13.98
CA GLU A 165 -18.43 0.32 -14.84
C GLU A 165 -17.99 -1.14 -14.98
N THR A 166 -16.67 -1.36 -15.01
CA THR A 166 -16.10 -2.70 -15.24
C THR A 166 -15.55 -3.34 -13.98
N GLY A 167 -15.42 -2.61 -12.86
CA GLY A 167 -14.75 -3.10 -11.65
C GLY A 167 -13.24 -3.31 -11.81
N PHE A 168 -12.62 -2.65 -12.79
CA PHE A 168 -11.21 -2.88 -13.13
C PHE A 168 -10.30 -1.82 -12.48
N ILE A 169 -9.37 -2.29 -11.65
CA ILE A 169 -8.28 -1.49 -11.10
C ILE A 169 -7.06 -1.68 -12.00
N LYS A 170 -6.49 -0.57 -12.46
CA LYS A 170 -5.22 -0.55 -13.19
C LYS A 170 -4.24 0.38 -12.48
N THR A 171 -3.06 -0.13 -12.18
CA THR A 171 -1.91 0.68 -11.74
C THR A 171 -0.78 0.55 -12.75
N ASP A 172 0.34 1.21 -12.48
CA ASP A 172 1.59 1.02 -13.20
C ASP A 172 2.31 -0.29 -12.85
N HIS A 173 1.99 -0.95 -11.73
CA HIS A 173 2.61 -2.23 -11.31
C HIS A 173 1.68 -3.44 -11.36
N PHE A 174 0.38 -3.22 -11.18
CA PHE A 174 -0.58 -4.33 -11.13
C PHE A 174 -1.94 -3.97 -11.73
N THR A 175 -2.71 -5.01 -12.01
CA THR A 175 -4.12 -4.89 -12.36
C THR A 175 -4.93 -5.81 -11.47
N LEU A 176 -6.10 -5.37 -11.03
CA LEU A 176 -7.03 -6.19 -10.26
C LEU A 176 -8.43 -6.08 -10.84
N GLN A 177 -9.02 -7.22 -11.19
CA GLN A 177 -10.41 -7.32 -11.61
C GLN A 177 -11.33 -7.66 -10.44
N THR A 178 -12.33 -6.82 -10.19
CA THR A 178 -13.40 -7.05 -9.21
C THR A 178 -14.75 -7.20 -9.91
N ASP A 179 -15.74 -7.82 -9.26
CA ASP A 179 -17.12 -7.80 -9.77
C ASP A 179 -17.69 -6.38 -9.62
N PRO A 180 -18.11 -5.70 -10.71
CA PRO A 180 -18.68 -4.36 -10.62
C PRO A 180 -19.98 -4.29 -9.79
N GLY A 181 -20.69 -5.43 -9.65
CA GLY A 181 -21.86 -5.54 -8.78
C GLY A 181 -21.54 -5.93 -7.34
N ASN A 182 -20.29 -6.29 -7.02
CA ASN A 182 -19.84 -6.55 -5.66
C ASN A 182 -18.30 -6.50 -5.58
N ILE A 183 -17.74 -5.35 -5.17
CA ILE A 183 -16.27 -5.14 -5.14
C ILE A 183 -15.50 -6.12 -4.24
N PHE A 184 -16.19 -6.82 -3.32
CA PHE A 184 -15.57 -7.85 -2.49
C PHE A 184 -15.36 -9.18 -3.21
N VAL A 185 -15.84 -9.34 -4.44
CA VAL A 185 -15.57 -10.52 -5.27
C VAL A 185 -14.43 -10.17 -6.21
N TRP A 186 -13.25 -10.71 -5.92
CA TRP A 186 -12.04 -10.46 -6.70
C TRP A 186 -11.78 -11.59 -7.68
N SER A 187 -10.98 -11.29 -8.69
CA SER A 187 -10.55 -12.26 -9.68
C SER A 187 -9.09 -12.01 -10.03
N ASP A 188 -8.78 -11.66 -11.27
CA ASP A 188 -7.39 -11.60 -11.75
C ASP A 188 -6.61 -10.48 -11.07
N LEU A 189 -5.54 -10.85 -10.37
CA LEU A 189 -4.45 -9.95 -9.99
C LEU A 189 -3.21 -10.30 -10.81
N LEU A 190 -2.89 -9.44 -11.78
CA LEU A 190 -1.64 -9.53 -12.55
C LEU A 190 -0.65 -8.50 -12.02
N TYR A 191 0.60 -8.91 -11.81
CA TYR A 191 1.68 -8.05 -11.34
C TYR A 191 2.85 -8.07 -12.33
N GLU A 192 3.44 -6.91 -12.62
CA GLU A 192 4.44 -6.77 -13.71
C GLU A 192 5.73 -7.58 -13.49
N GLY A 193 6.14 -7.75 -12.23
CA GLY A 193 7.34 -8.51 -11.87
C GLY A 193 7.15 -10.03 -11.90
N TYR A 194 5.90 -10.51 -11.99
CA TYR A 194 5.57 -11.93 -11.92
C TYR A 194 5.12 -12.49 -13.28
N GLU A 195 5.17 -13.81 -13.43
CA GLU A 195 4.83 -14.56 -14.65
C GLU A 195 3.72 -13.90 -15.50
N ALA A 196 4.05 -13.58 -16.76
CA ALA A 196 3.16 -12.81 -17.61
C ALA A 196 1.79 -13.50 -17.81
N ASN A 197 0.71 -12.75 -17.58
CA ASN A 197 -0.69 -13.20 -17.69
C ASN A 197 -1.08 -14.33 -16.71
N LYS A 198 -0.33 -14.52 -15.63
CA LYS A 198 -0.70 -15.43 -14.55
C LYS A 198 -1.25 -14.63 -13.37
N SER A 199 -2.46 -14.96 -12.95
CA SER A 199 -3.04 -14.38 -11.73
C SER A 199 -2.31 -14.91 -10.50
N ILE A 200 -1.96 -14.01 -9.59
CA ILE A 200 -1.30 -14.36 -8.32
C ILE A 200 -2.28 -15.09 -7.39
N TRP A 201 -3.50 -14.60 -7.31
CA TRP A 201 -4.55 -15.17 -6.49
C TRP A 201 -5.75 -15.60 -7.31
N ASP A 202 -6.57 -16.48 -6.74
CA ASP A 202 -7.89 -16.77 -7.26
C ASP A 202 -8.85 -15.64 -6.86
N THR A 203 -8.97 -15.38 -5.56
CA THR A 203 -9.90 -14.36 -5.01
C THR A 203 -9.50 -13.92 -3.61
N MET A 204 -10.16 -12.88 -3.13
CA MET A 204 -10.28 -12.56 -1.70
C MET A 204 -11.51 -13.24 -1.10
N LYS A 205 -11.40 -13.73 0.13
CA LYS A 205 -12.46 -14.41 0.88
C LYS A 205 -12.75 -13.68 2.19
N ILE A 206 -14.01 -13.31 2.37
CA ILE A 206 -14.60 -12.86 3.63
C ILE A 206 -15.49 -13.99 4.15
N ARG A 207 -15.36 -14.35 5.43
CA ARG A 207 -16.27 -15.27 6.11
C ARG A 207 -16.76 -14.64 7.40
N ILE A 208 -18.07 -14.41 7.50
CA ILE A 208 -18.70 -13.92 8.74
C ILE A 208 -19.40 -15.09 9.42
N ARG A 209 -18.88 -15.49 10.58
CA ARG A 209 -19.40 -16.61 11.36
C ARG A 209 -20.20 -16.07 12.53
N ALA A 210 -21.35 -16.67 12.80
CA ALA A 210 -22.18 -16.30 13.95
C ALA A 210 -23.07 -17.46 14.38
N ARG A 211 -23.51 -17.41 15.65
CA ARG A 211 -24.46 -18.35 16.24
C ARG A 211 -25.67 -17.63 16.84
N LEU A 212 -26.87 -18.17 16.62
CA LEU A 212 -28.11 -17.79 17.30
C LEU A 212 -28.67 -19.01 18.05
N GLY A 213 -28.44 -19.10 19.35
CA GLY A 213 -28.80 -20.28 20.13
C GLY A 213 -28.04 -21.52 19.67
N PHE A 214 -28.72 -22.50 19.06
CA PHE A 214 -28.09 -23.70 18.49
C PHE A 214 -27.83 -23.60 16.97
N LEU A 215 -28.32 -22.54 16.32
CA LEU A 215 -28.15 -22.34 14.87
C LEU A 215 -26.81 -21.66 14.61
N LYS A 216 -25.94 -22.31 13.83
CA LYS A 216 -24.67 -21.73 13.33
C LYS A 216 -24.82 -21.40 11.85
N THR A 217 -24.25 -20.29 11.42
CA THR A 217 -24.17 -19.94 10.00
C THR A 217 -22.84 -19.26 9.68
N THR A 218 -22.45 -19.33 8.41
CA THR A 218 -21.31 -18.61 7.84
C THR A 218 -21.78 -17.89 6.58
N LEU A 219 -21.54 -16.59 6.49
CA LEU A 219 -21.74 -15.83 5.24
C LEU A 219 -20.40 -15.73 4.50
N SER A 220 -20.45 -15.90 3.18
CA SER A 220 -19.33 -15.62 2.27
C SER A 220 -19.56 -14.31 1.51
N ASN A 221 -18.56 -13.84 0.76
CA ASN A 221 -18.56 -12.56 0.04
C ASN A 221 -19.85 -12.33 -0.78
N ARG A 222 -20.38 -13.36 -1.44
CA ARG A 222 -21.58 -13.28 -2.29
C ARG A 222 -22.84 -12.90 -1.53
N PHE A 223 -22.85 -13.10 -0.21
CA PHE A 223 -23.96 -12.77 0.68
C PHE A 223 -23.73 -11.47 1.46
N ILE A 224 -22.72 -10.69 1.07
CA ILE A 224 -22.47 -9.33 1.54
C ILE A 224 -22.75 -8.41 0.36
N PRO A 225 -24.00 -7.92 0.20
CA PRO A 225 -24.30 -6.88 -0.78
C PRO A 225 -23.38 -5.68 -0.56
N SER A 226 -22.68 -5.27 -1.62
CA SER A 226 -21.86 -4.07 -1.64
C SER A 226 -22.14 -3.28 -2.91
N GLU A 227 -22.00 -1.97 -2.82
CA GLU A 227 -22.16 -1.05 -3.94
C GLU A 227 -21.02 -0.04 -3.92
N VAL A 228 -20.37 0.14 -5.07
CA VAL A 228 -19.46 1.28 -5.26
C VAL A 228 -20.30 2.51 -5.54
N ILE A 229 -20.37 3.40 -4.57
CA ILE A 229 -21.24 4.58 -4.61
C ILE A 229 -20.55 5.78 -5.27
N ALA A 230 -19.23 5.89 -5.16
CA ALA A 230 -18.47 6.98 -5.74
C ALA A 230 -16.99 6.64 -5.91
N VAL A 231 -16.31 7.33 -6.84
CA VAL A 231 -14.90 7.13 -7.16
C VAL A 231 -14.22 8.48 -7.40
N LYS A 232 -13.05 8.68 -6.78
CA LYS A 232 -12.13 9.78 -7.07
C LYS A 232 -10.83 9.19 -7.62
N ASN A 233 -10.63 9.30 -8.94
CA ASN A 233 -9.39 8.91 -9.59
C ASN A 233 -8.40 10.09 -9.60
N GLY A 234 -7.38 10.04 -8.74
CA GLY A 234 -6.29 11.02 -8.70
C GLY A 234 -5.07 10.59 -9.52
N ALA A 235 -4.06 11.46 -9.60
CA ALA A 235 -2.79 11.11 -10.25
C ALA A 235 -1.94 10.15 -9.39
N VAL A 236 -2.08 10.21 -8.07
CA VAL A 236 -1.27 9.45 -7.11
C VAL A 236 -2.01 8.24 -6.56
N ARG A 237 -3.27 8.43 -6.16
CA ARG A 237 -4.14 7.38 -5.64
C ARG A 237 -5.57 7.51 -6.15
N SER A 238 -6.22 6.36 -6.32
CA SER A 238 -7.66 6.25 -6.57
C SER A 238 -8.35 5.91 -5.25
N ILE A 239 -9.44 6.61 -4.94
CA ILE A 239 -10.24 6.36 -3.74
C ILE A 239 -11.63 5.90 -4.18
N ILE A 240 -12.01 4.71 -3.73
CA ILE A 240 -13.27 4.04 -4.08
C ILE A 240 -14.14 4.00 -2.83
N SER A 241 -15.27 4.70 -2.85
CA SER A 241 -16.22 4.68 -1.75
C SER A 241 -17.22 3.55 -1.95
N VAL A 242 -17.36 2.71 -0.94
CA VAL A 242 -18.15 1.47 -0.96
C VAL A 242 -19.09 1.47 0.24
N ASP A 243 -20.37 1.20 0.01
CA ASP A 243 -21.32 0.89 1.07
C ASP A 243 -21.65 -0.61 1.03
N ALA A 244 -21.82 -1.22 2.21
CA ALA A 244 -22.22 -2.60 2.34
C ALA A 244 -23.17 -2.79 3.52
N THR A 245 -24.12 -3.71 3.37
CA THR A 245 -25.05 -4.08 4.46
C THR A 245 -24.93 -5.56 4.73
N ILE A 246 -24.72 -5.93 5.99
CA ILE A 246 -24.58 -7.32 6.42
C ILE A 246 -25.81 -7.68 7.25
N ALA A 247 -26.57 -8.69 6.80
CA ALA A 247 -27.74 -9.20 7.51
C ALA A 247 -27.68 -10.72 7.66
N LEU A 248 -28.08 -11.21 8.84
CA LEU A 248 -27.93 -12.61 9.22
C LEU A 248 -29.13 -13.05 10.07
N PHE A 249 -29.76 -14.17 9.73
CA PHE A 249 -31.02 -14.64 10.36
C PHE A 249 -32.15 -13.58 10.38
N GLY A 250 -32.19 -12.69 9.38
CA GLY A 250 -33.16 -11.58 9.33
C GLY A 250 -32.88 -10.44 10.31
N VAL A 251 -31.74 -10.49 11.01
CA VAL A 251 -31.23 -9.40 11.86
C VAL A 251 -30.17 -8.65 11.06
N GLU A 252 -30.28 -7.33 10.98
CA GLU A 252 -29.19 -6.50 10.46
C GLU A 252 -28.01 -6.58 11.43
N LEU A 253 -26.91 -7.13 10.95
CA LEU A 253 -25.71 -7.41 11.73
C LEU A 253 -24.76 -6.21 11.73
N ALA A 254 -24.63 -5.55 10.58
CA ALA A 254 -23.84 -4.34 10.46
C ALA A 254 -24.21 -3.55 9.21
N SER A 255 -24.10 -2.24 9.33
CA SER A 255 -23.86 -1.35 8.19
C SER A 255 -22.35 -1.08 8.11
N ALA A 256 -21.79 -1.22 6.92
CA ALA A 256 -20.37 -1.02 6.68
C ALA A 256 -20.14 -0.02 5.54
N GLY A 257 -19.10 0.79 5.68
CA GLY A 257 -18.64 1.72 4.64
C GLY A 257 -17.12 1.65 4.54
N ALA A 258 -16.59 1.76 3.33
CA ALA A 258 -15.15 1.71 3.10
C ALA A 258 -14.71 2.77 2.08
N ASN A 259 -13.56 3.38 2.32
CA ASN A 259 -12.86 4.21 1.33
C ASN A 259 -11.59 3.47 0.92
N VAL A 260 -11.74 2.57 -0.05
CA VAL A 260 -10.64 1.75 -0.56
C VAL A 260 -9.66 2.65 -1.27
N THR A 261 -8.40 2.60 -0.85
CA THR A 261 -7.33 3.40 -1.46
C THR A 261 -6.44 2.49 -2.29
N VAL A 262 -6.26 2.86 -3.55
CA VAL A 262 -5.34 2.19 -4.48
C VAL A 262 -4.23 3.18 -4.82
N THR A 263 -2.97 2.76 -4.71
CA THR A 263 -1.81 3.52 -5.20
C THR A 263 -1.10 2.74 -6.31
N SER A 264 0.12 3.11 -6.68
CA SER A 264 0.98 2.36 -7.60
C SER A 264 1.13 0.87 -7.22
N GLN A 265 1.38 0.59 -5.94
CA GLN A 265 1.80 -0.72 -5.44
C GLN A 265 1.05 -1.13 -4.16
N THR A 266 0.00 -0.39 -3.79
CA THR A 266 -0.71 -0.57 -2.53
C THR A 266 -2.22 -0.65 -2.75
N LEU A 267 -2.86 -1.46 -1.93
CA LEU A 267 -4.30 -1.63 -1.89
C LEU A 267 -4.76 -1.69 -0.42
N GLN A 268 -5.46 -0.65 0.02
CA GLN A 268 -5.87 -0.45 1.41
C GLN A 268 -7.38 -0.49 1.53
N PHE A 269 -7.90 -1.35 2.40
CA PHE A 269 -9.34 -1.55 2.62
C PHE A 269 -9.73 -1.23 4.08
N PRO A 270 -9.73 0.05 4.51
CA PRO A 270 -10.30 0.42 5.80
C PRO A 270 -11.83 0.33 5.73
N VAL A 271 -12.43 -0.49 6.59
CA VAL A 271 -13.88 -0.68 6.68
C VAL A 271 -14.38 -0.16 8.02
N HIS A 272 -15.25 0.84 7.97
CA HIS A 272 -16.08 1.24 9.10
C HIS A 272 -17.18 0.23 9.30
N ILE A 273 -17.29 -0.31 10.50
CA ILE A 273 -18.35 -1.26 10.84
C ILE A 273 -19.08 -0.75 12.07
N THR A 274 -20.40 -0.67 11.96
CA THR A 274 -21.26 -0.42 13.12
C THR A 274 -22.11 -1.66 13.39
N VAL A 275 -21.80 -2.36 14.47
CA VAL A 275 -22.60 -3.51 14.93
C VAL A 275 -23.68 -3.01 15.88
N PRO A 276 -24.99 -3.13 15.56
CA PRO A 276 -26.05 -2.56 16.39
C PRO A 276 -26.26 -3.39 17.66
N LYS A 277 -26.74 -2.75 18.74
CA LYS A 277 -27.03 -3.44 20.02
C LYS A 277 -28.02 -4.61 19.89
N ALA A 278 -28.85 -4.61 18.85
CA ALA A 278 -29.76 -5.72 18.56
C ALA A 278 -29.03 -7.03 18.26
N ALA A 279 -27.77 -6.97 17.78
CA ALA A 279 -26.95 -8.15 17.48
C ALA A 279 -26.50 -8.92 18.75
N ASN A 280 -26.76 -8.42 19.96
CA ASN A 280 -26.44 -9.11 21.23
C ASN A 280 -27.10 -10.49 21.40
N VAL A 281 -28.07 -10.83 20.56
CA VAL A 281 -28.66 -12.18 20.50
C VAL A 281 -27.73 -13.20 19.85
N LEU A 282 -26.70 -12.74 19.14
CA LEU A 282 -25.70 -13.57 18.48
C LEU A 282 -24.51 -13.83 19.42
N SER A 283 -23.90 -15.00 19.28
CA SER A 283 -22.59 -15.33 19.87
C SER A 283 -21.62 -15.78 18.78
N ASP A 284 -20.33 -15.87 19.12
CA ASP A 284 -19.27 -16.37 18.23
C ASP A 284 -19.25 -15.57 16.91
N LEU A 285 -19.30 -14.23 17.02
CA LEU A 285 -19.33 -13.31 15.88
C LEU A 285 -17.91 -13.00 15.43
N ASP A 286 -17.43 -13.79 14.47
CA ASP A 286 -16.05 -13.70 13.97
C ASP A 286 -16.04 -13.32 12.49
N ILE A 287 -14.98 -12.64 12.04
CA ILE A 287 -14.74 -12.35 10.63
C ILE A 287 -13.39 -12.91 10.20
N ASP A 288 -13.39 -13.76 9.18
CA ASP A 288 -12.18 -14.13 8.45
C ASP A 288 -12.04 -13.23 7.23
N ILE A 289 -10.84 -12.71 6.98
CA ILE A 289 -10.48 -11.97 5.76
C ILE A 289 -9.17 -12.55 5.25
N SER A 290 -9.18 -13.10 4.03
CA SER A 290 -8.04 -13.86 3.49
C SER A 290 -7.91 -13.74 1.98
N LEU A 291 -6.72 -14.02 1.49
CA LEU A 291 -6.41 -14.18 0.08
C LEU A 291 -6.24 -15.67 -0.21
N ASP A 292 -6.90 -16.13 -1.26
CA ASP A 292 -6.77 -17.49 -1.75
C ASP A 292 -5.89 -17.49 -2.99
N PHE A 293 -4.69 -18.07 -2.89
CA PHE A 293 -3.68 -17.99 -3.94
C PHE A 293 -3.88 -19.04 -5.03
N HIS A 294 -3.44 -18.75 -6.26
CA HIS A 294 -3.62 -19.66 -7.39
C HIS A 294 -2.30 -20.36 -7.76
N GLU A 295 -2.19 -21.66 -7.44
CA GLU A 295 -1.02 -22.50 -7.78
C GLU A 295 0.32 -21.93 -7.28
N MET A 296 0.34 -21.46 -6.04
CA MET A 296 1.50 -20.80 -5.43
C MET A 296 2.36 -21.76 -4.59
N ASP A 297 2.60 -22.96 -5.11
CA ASP A 297 3.54 -23.93 -4.53
C ASP A 297 4.93 -23.29 -4.32
N GLY A 298 5.53 -23.51 -3.15
CA GLY A 298 6.86 -23.03 -2.83
C GLY A 298 6.94 -21.57 -2.35
N VAL A 299 5.82 -20.85 -2.27
CA VAL A 299 5.78 -19.50 -1.67
C VAL A 299 6.20 -19.57 -0.21
N HIS A 300 7.07 -18.65 0.19
CA HIS A 300 7.58 -18.56 1.55
C HIS A 300 6.71 -17.60 2.36
N ILE A 301 6.25 -18.02 3.53
CA ILE A 301 5.28 -17.27 4.33
C ILE A 301 5.83 -17.04 5.73
N ARG A 302 5.66 -15.81 6.23
CA ARG A 302 5.98 -15.41 7.61
C ARG A 302 4.90 -14.49 8.18
N SER A 303 4.91 -14.38 9.50
CA SER A 303 4.09 -13.44 10.28
C SER A 303 4.94 -12.71 11.30
N GLY A 304 4.47 -11.56 11.77
CA GLY A 304 5.24 -10.72 12.68
C GLY A 304 5.57 -11.32 14.03
N ALA A 305 4.60 -11.95 14.69
CA ALA A 305 4.82 -12.56 16.01
C ALA A 305 5.15 -14.07 15.94
N GLY A 306 5.21 -14.63 14.73
CA GLY A 306 5.50 -16.05 14.49
C GLY A 306 6.99 -16.38 14.45
N SER A 307 7.30 -17.55 13.91
CA SER A 307 8.69 -17.99 13.75
C SER A 307 9.47 -17.07 12.79
N LYS A 308 10.79 -16.96 13.02
CA LYS A 308 11.69 -16.35 12.03
C LYS A 308 11.99 -17.27 10.85
N GLU A 309 11.76 -18.57 11.03
CA GLU A 309 11.74 -19.51 9.92
C GLU A 309 10.44 -19.34 9.14
N TYR A 310 10.53 -19.39 7.81
CA TYR A 310 9.36 -19.32 6.94
C TYR A 310 8.71 -20.68 6.79
N LEU A 311 7.40 -20.68 6.60
CA LEU A 311 6.68 -21.82 6.05
C LEU A 311 6.81 -21.82 4.53
N ILE A 312 6.80 -23.00 3.92
CA ILE A 312 6.81 -23.17 2.46
C ILE A 312 5.47 -23.79 2.05
N ALA A 313 4.68 -23.07 1.26
CA ALA A 313 3.41 -23.57 0.75
C ALA A 313 3.61 -24.85 -0.08
N GLY A 314 2.73 -25.83 0.11
CA GLY A 314 2.78 -27.16 -0.51
C GLY A 314 3.70 -28.17 0.19
N GLU A 315 4.34 -27.83 1.31
CA GLU A 315 5.20 -28.77 2.05
C GLU A 315 4.39 -29.86 2.78
N GLU A 316 4.88 -31.10 2.77
CA GLU A 316 4.23 -32.22 3.44
C GLU A 316 4.05 -31.95 4.95
N GLY A 317 2.81 -32.05 5.43
CA GLY A 317 2.46 -31.83 6.83
C GLY A 317 1.77 -30.50 7.13
N LEU A 318 1.84 -29.53 6.20
CA LEU A 318 1.11 -28.26 6.30
C LEU A 318 -0.35 -28.35 5.82
N LYS A 319 -0.75 -29.50 5.24
CA LYS A 319 -2.13 -29.80 4.82
C LYS A 319 -3.21 -29.65 5.89
N LYS A 320 -2.84 -29.55 7.18
CA LYS A 320 -3.80 -29.36 8.30
C LYS A 320 -3.79 -27.93 8.86
N GLY A 321 -3.12 -27.00 8.18
CA GLY A 321 -2.87 -25.64 8.65
C GLY A 321 -1.48 -25.50 9.29
N ALA A 322 -1.11 -24.25 9.58
CA ALA A 322 0.13 -23.91 10.27
C ALA A 322 -0.01 -24.19 11.77
N GLN A 323 1.08 -24.54 12.46
CA GLN A 323 1.03 -24.54 13.92
C GLN A 323 1.00 -23.09 14.41
N PRO A 324 0.31 -22.77 15.53
CA PRO A 324 0.22 -21.41 16.03
C PRO A 324 1.58 -20.75 16.32
N LYS A 325 2.62 -21.53 16.61
CA LYS A 325 3.97 -21.00 16.84
C LYS A 325 4.68 -20.57 15.54
N ASP A 326 4.26 -21.14 14.41
CA ASP A 326 4.90 -20.93 13.11
C ASP A 326 4.38 -19.62 12.52
N LEU A 327 3.07 -19.41 12.60
CA LEU A 327 2.40 -18.15 12.26
C LEU A 327 1.60 -17.64 13.47
N ALA A 328 2.02 -16.52 14.04
CA ALA A 328 1.34 -15.84 15.13
C ALA A 328 1.24 -14.35 14.84
N LEU A 329 0.20 -13.73 15.39
CA LEU A 329 -0.02 -12.30 15.35
C LEU A 329 -0.07 -11.74 16.76
N SER A 330 0.23 -10.46 16.86
CA SER A 330 -0.10 -9.65 18.04
C SER A 330 -0.59 -8.29 17.56
N PRO A 331 -1.25 -7.49 18.41
CA PRO A 331 -1.66 -6.14 18.03
C PRO A 331 -0.52 -5.28 17.47
N GLU A 332 0.70 -5.43 18.02
CA GLU A 332 1.87 -4.64 17.62
C GLU A 332 2.57 -5.21 16.36
N ASP A 333 2.43 -6.52 16.14
CA ASP A 333 3.05 -7.29 15.05
C ASP A 333 2.01 -8.11 14.30
N SER A 334 1.02 -7.40 13.78
CA SER A 334 -0.14 -7.93 13.06
C SER A 334 0.10 -8.10 11.56
N TRP A 335 1.34 -8.25 11.12
CA TRP A 335 1.67 -8.37 9.70
C TRP A 335 1.85 -9.81 9.25
N LEU A 336 1.47 -10.07 8.00
CA LEU A 336 1.67 -11.30 7.25
C LEU A 336 2.45 -10.97 5.98
N THR A 337 3.29 -11.89 5.51
CA THR A 337 4.06 -11.68 4.28
C THR A 337 4.29 -12.98 3.53
N GLY A 338 4.34 -12.85 2.21
CA GLY A 338 4.62 -13.93 1.27
C GLY A 338 5.68 -13.49 0.26
N THR A 339 6.53 -14.42 -0.19
CA THR A 339 7.43 -14.19 -1.34
C THR A 339 7.50 -15.41 -2.23
N THR A 340 7.45 -15.17 -3.54
CA THR A 340 7.75 -16.19 -4.57
C THR A 340 9.25 -16.34 -4.80
N ARG A 341 10.07 -15.38 -4.33
CA ARG A 341 11.47 -15.16 -4.72
C ARG A 341 11.68 -15.04 -6.23
N GLN A 342 10.61 -14.77 -6.98
CA GLN A 342 10.58 -14.72 -8.43
C GLN A 342 9.75 -13.50 -8.88
N GLY A 343 10.13 -12.31 -8.40
CA GLY A 343 9.54 -11.06 -8.87
C GLY A 343 8.22 -10.67 -8.22
N TRP A 344 7.85 -11.30 -7.10
CA TRP A 344 6.69 -10.88 -6.31
C TRP A 344 6.81 -11.23 -4.82
N ASP A 345 6.63 -10.20 -4.02
CA ASP A 345 6.54 -10.16 -2.57
C ASP A 345 5.26 -9.42 -2.17
N ILE A 346 4.67 -9.82 -1.06
CA ILE A 346 3.55 -9.13 -0.42
C ILE A 346 3.83 -8.91 1.06
N VAL A 347 3.48 -7.73 1.57
CA VAL A 347 3.29 -7.51 3.01
C VAL A 347 1.86 -7.05 3.22
N ALA A 348 1.15 -7.73 4.11
CA ALA A 348 -0.20 -7.40 4.52
C ALA A 348 -0.17 -6.94 5.98
N PHE A 349 -0.83 -5.83 6.30
CA PHE A 349 -1.03 -5.37 7.67
C PHE A 349 -2.51 -5.40 8.02
N PHE A 350 -2.84 -5.91 9.21
CA PHE A 350 -4.14 -5.66 9.79
C PHE A 350 -4.23 -4.22 10.30
N VAL A 351 -5.31 -3.52 9.94
CA VAL A 351 -5.61 -2.16 10.39
C VAL A 351 -6.80 -2.20 11.34
N GLY A 352 -6.68 -1.58 12.51
CA GLY A 352 -7.74 -1.45 13.50
C GLY A 352 -7.80 -0.04 14.08
N SER A 353 -8.98 0.42 14.53
CA SER A 353 -9.11 1.71 15.22
C SER A 353 -8.63 1.64 16.68
N ASP A 354 -8.06 2.73 17.19
CA ASP A 354 -7.50 2.82 18.57
C ASP A 354 -8.47 2.42 19.69
N ASN A 355 -9.78 2.52 19.44
CA ASN A 355 -10.84 2.17 20.40
C ASN A 355 -11.19 0.67 20.41
N PHE A 356 -10.50 -0.15 19.62
CA PHE A 356 -10.71 -1.59 19.47
C PHE A 356 -9.37 -2.32 19.34
N THR A 357 -9.02 -3.10 20.36
CA THR A 357 -7.91 -4.06 20.26
C THR A 357 -8.51 -5.41 19.86
N PRO A 358 -8.27 -5.90 18.63
CA PRO A 358 -8.81 -7.16 18.17
C PRO A 358 -8.11 -8.34 18.83
N ASP A 359 -8.85 -9.43 19.03
CA ASP A 359 -8.26 -10.76 19.18
C ASP A 359 -8.06 -11.35 17.78
N LEU A 360 -6.81 -11.60 17.40
CA LEU A 360 -6.41 -11.94 16.04
C LEU A 360 -5.74 -13.31 15.97
N ASP A 361 -6.25 -14.17 15.11
CA ASP A 361 -5.58 -15.40 14.70
C ASP A 361 -5.17 -15.34 13.21
N VAL A 362 -4.19 -16.16 12.84
CA VAL A 362 -3.83 -16.37 11.43
C VAL A 362 -4.75 -17.43 10.84
N LEU A 363 -5.38 -17.10 9.71
CA LEU A 363 -5.95 -18.10 8.84
C LEU A 363 -4.85 -18.62 7.90
N TYR A 364 -4.57 -19.92 7.95
CA TYR A 364 -3.70 -20.57 6.98
C TYR A 364 -4.24 -21.94 6.61
N LEU A 365 -4.57 -22.11 5.32
CA LEU A 365 -5.04 -23.38 4.75
C LEU A 365 -4.15 -23.74 3.55
N ASP A 366 -3.62 -24.95 3.55
CA ASP A 366 -2.70 -25.44 2.52
C ASP A 366 -3.11 -26.86 2.10
N HIS A 367 -4.39 -27.01 1.75
CA HIS A 367 -4.97 -28.31 1.44
C HIS A 367 -4.52 -28.85 0.07
N GLY A 368 -3.79 -28.07 -0.73
CA GLY A 368 -3.47 -28.37 -2.11
C GLY A 368 -4.74 -28.50 -2.98
N ARG A 369 -4.61 -29.09 -4.17
CA ARG A 369 -5.72 -29.30 -5.12
C ARG A 369 -6.78 -30.34 -4.70
N ASP A 370 -6.73 -30.82 -3.45
CA ASP A 370 -7.58 -31.90 -2.92
C ASP A 370 -8.74 -31.37 -2.03
N SER A 371 -8.94 -30.05 -1.96
CA SER A 371 -9.98 -29.43 -1.12
C SER A 371 -11.36 -29.43 -1.77
N GLU A 372 -12.40 -29.42 -0.93
CA GLU A 372 -13.77 -29.13 -1.36
C GLU A 372 -13.86 -27.69 -1.89
N GLU A 373 -14.75 -27.45 -2.85
CA GLU A 373 -15.04 -26.12 -3.38
C GLU A 373 -15.49 -25.16 -2.26
N ASP A 374 -14.77 -24.05 -2.06
CA ASP A 374 -15.10 -23.01 -1.06
C ASP A 374 -15.32 -21.65 -1.72
N GLY A 375 -16.47 -21.50 -2.37
CA GLY A 375 -16.83 -20.31 -3.12
C GLY A 375 -16.74 -18.97 -2.32
N PRO A 376 -16.43 -17.84 -2.97
CA PRO A 376 -16.12 -17.71 -4.38
C PRO A 376 -14.72 -18.28 -4.68
N GLU A 377 -14.63 -19.12 -5.70
CA GLU A 377 -13.39 -19.62 -6.30
C GLU A 377 -13.64 -19.69 -7.80
N ARG A 378 -12.62 -19.41 -8.60
CA ARG A 378 -12.62 -19.61 -10.05
C ARG A 378 -11.81 -20.85 -10.41
N TYR A 379 -10.83 -21.19 -9.57
CA TYR A 379 -9.98 -22.36 -9.73
C TYR A 379 -10.21 -23.30 -8.56
N GLU A 380 -10.75 -24.48 -8.85
CA GLU A 380 -10.99 -25.52 -7.86
C GLU A 380 -9.69 -25.95 -7.20
N GLY A 381 -9.66 -25.90 -5.87
CA GLY A 381 -8.48 -26.26 -5.09
C GLY A 381 -7.35 -25.25 -5.18
N SER A 382 -7.67 -23.96 -5.13
CA SER A 382 -6.70 -22.86 -4.92
C SER A 382 -6.04 -22.97 -3.55
N PHE A 383 -4.74 -22.62 -3.49
CA PHE A 383 -3.90 -22.69 -2.30
C PHE A 383 -2.57 -21.95 -2.50
N PRO A 384 -1.89 -21.54 -1.41
CA PRO A 384 -2.41 -21.51 -0.04
C PRO A 384 -3.50 -20.44 0.13
N GLN A 385 -4.34 -20.57 1.16
CA GLN A 385 -5.19 -19.48 1.62
C GLN A 385 -4.59 -18.89 2.90
N VAL A 386 -4.38 -17.58 2.92
CA VAL A 386 -3.69 -16.89 4.02
C VAL A 386 -4.43 -15.61 4.39
N GLY A 387 -4.59 -15.34 5.69
CA GLY A 387 -5.21 -14.11 6.15
C GLY A 387 -5.39 -14.02 7.65
N TYR A 388 -6.38 -13.22 8.03
CA TYR A 388 -6.69 -12.86 9.41
C TYR A 388 -8.03 -13.43 9.83
N VAL A 389 -8.13 -13.83 11.09
CA VAL A 389 -9.38 -14.09 11.79
C VAL A 389 -9.51 -13.04 12.89
N VAL A 390 -10.57 -12.25 12.85
CA VAL A 390 -10.95 -11.31 13.90
C VAL A 390 -12.01 -11.96 14.77
N ASN A 391 -11.64 -12.32 15.99
CA ASN A 391 -12.53 -12.97 16.94
C ASN A 391 -13.38 -11.93 17.69
N GLU A 392 -14.61 -12.31 18.03
CA GLU A 392 -15.50 -11.58 18.93
C GLU A 392 -15.70 -10.09 18.58
N LEU A 393 -16.31 -9.79 17.43
CA LEU A 393 -16.60 -8.41 17.06
C LEU A 393 -17.43 -7.67 18.14
N PRO A 394 -17.07 -6.41 18.46
CA PRO A 394 -17.71 -5.66 19.52
C PRO A 394 -19.11 -5.19 19.12
N ILE A 395 -20.11 -5.57 19.92
CA ILE A 395 -21.50 -5.20 19.69
C ILE A 395 -21.81 -3.82 20.30
N GLY A 396 -22.54 -2.99 19.55
CA GLY A 396 -22.99 -1.67 19.98
C GLY A 396 -21.92 -0.57 19.88
N LYS A 397 -20.83 -0.84 19.15
CA LYS A 397 -19.74 0.10 18.88
C LYS A 397 -19.54 0.30 17.39
N ALA A 398 -19.05 1.49 17.03
CA ALA A 398 -18.46 1.74 15.72
C ALA A 398 -16.95 1.49 15.83
N ILE A 399 -16.42 0.70 14.90
CA ILE A 399 -15.00 0.35 14.80
C ILE A 399 -14.52 0.52 13.36
N VAL A 400 -13.20 0.56 13.19
CA VAL A 400 -12.55 0.37 11.89
C VAL A 400 -11.77 -0.93 11.95
N ILE A 401 -11.96 -1.78 10.94
CA ILE A 401 -11.08 -2.91 10.67
C ILE A 401 -10.72 -2.91 9.19
N GLY A 402 -9.55 -3.41 8.82
CA GLY A 402 -9.13 -3.44 7.43
C GLY A 402 -7.86 -4.23 7.21
N ILE A 403 -7.48 -4.34 5.94
CA ILE A 403 -6.19 -4.87 5.52
C ILE A 403 -5.56 -3.91 4.54
N ASP A 404 -4.28 -3.63 4.76
CA ASP A 404 -3.43 -2.93 3.82
C ASP A 404 -2.48 -3.92 3.16
N LEU A 405 -2.52 -4.00 1.84
CA LEU A 405 -1.69 -4.89 1.02
C LEU A 405 -0.65 -4.06 0.27
N PHE A 406 0.61 -4.42 0.40
CA PHE A 406 1.76 -3.81 -0.28
C PHE A 406 2.43 -4.85 -1.17
N PHE A 407 2.76 -4.49 -2.41
CA PHE A 407 3.34 -5.38 -3.41
C PHE A 407 4.67 -4.84 -3.93
N ASP A 408 5.71 -5.66 -3.95
CA ASP A 408 7.01 -5.34 -4.56
C ASP A 408 7.71 -6.63 -5.02
N ASP A 409 8.98 -6.59 -5.39
CA ASP A 409 9.84 -7.76 -5.55
C ASP A 409 11.12 -7.71 -4.67
N GLY A 410 11.28 -6.64 -3.88
CA GLY A 410 12.45 -6.36 -3.08
C GLY A 410 12.26 -6.42 -1.57
N PHE A 411 11.08 -6.76 -1.04
CA PHE A 411 10.87 -6.78 0.41
C PHE A 411 11.75 -7.79 1.13
N TRP A 412 11.96 -8.95 0.51
CA TRP A 412 12.79 -10.03 1.05
C TRP A 412 14.25 -9.99 0.57
N ALA A 413 14.62 -9.03 -0.27
CA ALA A 413 15.97 -8.92 -0.82
C ALA A 413 17.02 -8.79 0.28
N ASP A 414 18.12 -9.53 0.15
CA ASP A 414 19.28 -9.53 1.06
C ASP A 414 18.95 -9.73 2.56
N GLY A 415 17.80 -10.34 2.88
CA GLY A 415 17.38 -10.57 4.26
C GLY A 415 16.85 -9.32 4.97
N ASN A 416 16.39 -8.31 4.22
CA ASN A 416 15.90 -7.03 4.75
C ASN A 416 14.40 -7.02 5.08
N LEU A 417 13.73 -8.16 5.22
CA LEU A 417 12.27 -8.21 5.45
C LEU A 417 11.85 -7.35 6.64
N GLU A 418 12.51 -7.50 7.79
CA GLU A 418 12.18 -6.75 9.00
C GLU A 418 12.35 -5.23 8.79
N ARG A 419 13.37 -4.81 8.04
CA ARG A 419 13.56 -3.41 7.67
C ARG A 419 12.45 -2.92 6.74
N SER A 420 12.11 -3.69 5.71
CA SER A 420 11.02 -3.36 4.77
C SER A 420 9.70 -3.19 5.52
N VAL A 421 9.37 -4.11 6.43
CA VAL A 421 8.18 -4.03 7.29
C VAL A 421 8.24 -2.79 8.18
N GLU A 422 9.38 -2.50 8.80
CA GLU A 422 9.55 -1.31 9.65
C GLU A 422 9.38 -0.01 8.86
N GLU A 423 9.97 0.07 7.67
CA GLU A 423 9.80 1.22 6.78
C GLU A 423 8.34 1.38 6.37
N LEU A 424 7.64 0.30 5.99
CA LEU A 424 6.21 0.32 5.65
C LEU A 424 5.33 0.78 6.82
N LYS A 425 5.59 0.30 8.04
CA LYS A 425 4.87 0.72 9.26
C LYS A 425 5.11 2.19 9.62
N ASN A 426 6.26 2.75 9.26
CA ASN A 426 6.69 4.09 9.65
C ASN A 426 6.94 4.96 8.41
N PRO A 427 5.88 5.58 7.83
CA PRO A 427 6.01 6.48 6.68
C PRO A 427 7.03 7.60 6.92
N VAL A 428 7.73 8.02 5.86
CA VAL A 428 8.73 9.09 5.94
C VAL A 428 8.06 10.41 6.32
N PRO A 429 8.54 11.11 7.36
CA PRO A 429 8.01 12.41 7.72
C PRO A 429 8.39 13.46 6.67
N VAL A 430 7.47 14.39 6.42
CA VAL A 430 7.68 15.53 5.53
C VAL A 430 7.71 16.81 6.35
N TYR A 431 8.78 17.59 6.21
CA TYR A 431 8.94 18.87 6.87
C TYR A 431 8.74 20.00 5.86
N ALA A 432 7.72 20.82 6.07
CA ALA A 432 7.44 21.95 5.21
C ALA A 432 8.18 23.21 5.69
N HIS A 433 9.05 23.74 4.83
CA HIS A 433 9.82 24.95 5.08
C HIS A 433 9.32 26.10 4.20
N SER A 434 9.11 27.24 4.83
CA SER A 434 8.73 28.47 4.14
C SER A 434 9.87 29.03 3.28
N LEU A 435 9.57 29.35 2.03
CA LEU A 435 10.45 30.10 1.13
C LEU A 435 10.07 31.59 1.01
#